data_AF-A0A1J3IFT9-F1
#
_entry.id   AF-A0A1J3IFT9-F1
#
_cell.length_a   1.000
_cell.length_b   1.000
_cell.length_c   1.000
_cell.angle_alpha   90.00
_cell.angle_beta   90.00
_cell.angle_gamma   90.00
#
_symmetry.space_group_name_H-M   'P 1'
#
loop_
_entity.id
_entity.type
_entity.pdbx_description
1 polymer ?
#
loop_
_entity_poly.entity_id
_entity_poly.type
_entity_poly.pdbx_seq_one_letter_code
_entity_poly.pdbx_strand_id
1 'polypeptide(L)'
;FMNLLNPNLSLSVPSLENEVLEIHEERKEKAKKFLKDFEGRLTLSYDWLLLGCDWTRDYIKGPILHEDFVCMSAHLIDDNWKVRKLILAYTTDVKTTPEDINFYHFKTALQGFEIESKVSTILLPINEDFDEKTIDAIKKFVEEKGNSSINPPV
;
A
#
# COMPACT_ATOMS: atom_id res chain seq x y z
N PHE A 1 -22.67 -23.44 -6.80
CA PHE A 1 -21.56 -24.32 -7.18
C PHE A 1 -20.39 -24.02 -6.25
N MET A 2 -20.06 -24.93 -5.34
CA MET A 2 -18.83 -24.86 -4.54
C MET A 2 -17.74 -25.53 -5.36
N ASN A 3 -16.74 -24.78 -5.81
CA ASN A 3 -15.54 -25.37 -6.41
C ASN A 3 -14.77 -26.07 -5.29
N LEU A 4 -14.93 -27.39 -5.19
CA LEU A 4 -14.10 -28.23 -4.33
C LEU A 4 -12.67 -28.17 -4.90
N LEU A 5 -11.78 -27.49 -4.17
CA LEU A 5 -10.35 -27.54 -4.42
C LEU A 5 -9.92 -29.02 -4.38
N ASN A 6 -9.26 -29.50 -5.43
CA ASN A 6 -8.78 -30.87 -5.50
C ASN A 6 -7.75 -31.10 -4.37
N PRO A 7 -8.03 -31.97 -3.38
CA PRO A 7 -7.12 -32.20 -2.26
C PRO A 7 -5.80 -32.86 -2.68
N ASN A 8 -5.72 -33.36 -3.92
CA ASN A 8 -4.51 -33.95 -4.49
C ASN A 8 -3.69 -32.97 -5.35
N LEU A 9 -4.05 -31.68 -5.36
CA LEU A 9 -3.24 -30.67 -6.04
C LEU A 9 -1.92 -30.50 -5.27
N SER A 10 -0.84 -31.07 -5.81
CA SER A 10 0.52 -30.90 -5.30
C SER A 10 1.02 -29.49 -5.65
N LEU A 11 0.61 -28.49 -4.86
CA LEU A 11 1.20 -27.15 -4.92
C LEU A 11 2.56 -27.18 -4.24
N SER A 12 3.63 -27.00 -5.02
CA SER A 12 4.93 -26.67 -4.45
C SER A 12 4.96 -25.18 -4.08
N VAL A 13 5.72 -24.82 -3.04
CA VAL A 13 5.91 -23.41 -2.66
C VAL A 13 6.41 -22.57 -3.85
N PRO A 14 7.44 -22.99 -4.62
CA PRO A 14 7.88 -22.23 -5.79
C PRO A 14 6.82 -22.08 -6.88
N SER A 15 5.99 -23.11 -7.11
CA SER A 15 4.90 -23.03 -8.09
C SER A 15 3.85 -22.00 -7.67
N LEU A 16 3.48 -22.00 -6.39
CA LEU A 16 2.53 -21.05 -5.84
C LEU A 16 3.07 -19.61 -5.89
N GLU A 17 4.35 -19.41 -5.52
CA GLU A 17 5.00 -18.11 -5.60
C GLU A 17 4.97 -17.54 -7.02
N ASN A 18 5.33 -18.35 -8.02
CA ASN A 18 5.30 -17.93 -9.42
C ASN A 18 3.89 -17.56 -9.89
N GLU A 19 2.87 -18.39 -9.57
CA GLU A 19 1.48 -18.08 -9.94
C GLU A 19 0.98 -16.79 -9.27
N VAL A 20 1.31 -16.57 -7.99
CA VAL A 20 0.95 -15.34 -7.28
C VAL A 20 1.62 -14.12 -7.91
N LEU A 21 2.89 -14.23 -8.30
CA LEU A 21 3.61 -13.15 -8.98
C LEU A 21 3.02 -12.83 -10.35
N GLU A 22 2.65 -13.84 -11.14
CA GLU A 22 1.98 -13.63 -12.43
C GLU A 22 0.64 -12.92 -12.27
N ILE A 23 -0.17 -13.36 -11.30
CA ILE A 23 -1.45 -12.71 -10.98
C ILE A 23 -1.20 -11.27 -10.54
N HIS A 24 -0.20 -11.03 -9.69
CA HIS A 24 0.14 -9.71 -9.21
C HIS A 24 0.47 -8.75 -10.37
N GLU A 25 1.36 -9.15 -11.28
CA GLU A 25 1.74 -8.30 -12.42
C GLU A 25 0.56 -8.05 -13.38
N GLU A 26 -0.26 -9.07 -13.66
CA GLU A 26 -1.46 -8.90 -14.48
C GLU A 26 -2.44 -7.90 -13.85
N ARG A 27 -2.64 -7.99 -12.52
CA ARG A 27 -3.53 -7.11 -11.77
C ARG A 27 -2.99 -5.70 -11.66
N LYS A 28 -1.67 -5.55 -11.48
CA LYS A 28 -0.98 -4.27 -11.46
C LYS A 28 -1.16 -3.52 -12.78
N GLU A 29 -0.97 -4.19 -13.91
CA GLU A 29 -1.19 -3.59 -15.24
C GLU A 29 -2.64 -3.17 -15.47
N LYS A 30 -3.62 -3.98 -15.00
CA LYS A 30 -5.03 -3.60 -15.06
C LYS A 30 -5.33 -2.37 -14.20
N ALA A 31 -4.80 -2.32 -12.98
CA ALA A 31 -4.96 -1.19 -12.09
C ALA A 31 -4.32 0.08 -12.66
N LYS A 32 -3.10 -0.01 -13.20
CA LYS A 32 -2.42 1.08 -13.89
C LYS A 32 -3.27 1.67 -15.02
N LYS A 33 -3.82 0.82 -15.89
CA LYS A 33 -4.73 1.25 -16.98
C LYS A 33 -5.99 1.91 -16.44
N PHE A 34 -6.59 1.34 -15.40
CA PHE A 34 -7.77 1.90 -14.75
C PHE A 34 -7.49 3.28 -14.14
N LEU A 35 -6.32 3.47 -13.54
CA LEU A 35 -5.94 4.72 -12.88
C LEU A 35 -5.49 5.80 -13.86
N LYS A 36 -5.27 5.50 -15.14
CA LYS A 36 -4.65 6.40 -16.12
C LYS A 36 -5.24 7.81 -16.16
N ASP A 37 -6.56 7.95 -15.99
CA ASP A 37 -7.23 9.24 -16.12
C ASP A 37 -7.55 9.91 -14.76
N PHE A 38 -7.08 9.37 -13.64
CA PHE A 38 -7.38 9.85 -12.27
C PHE A 38 -6.58 11.08 -11.82
N GLU A 39 -6.20 11.96 -12.75
CA GLU A 39 -5.36 13.13 -12.44
C GLU A 39 -5.99 14.01 -11.34
N GLY A 40 -5.22 14.24 -10.26
CA GLY A 40 -5.68 14.95 -9.06
C GLY A 40 -6.91 14.36 -8.36
N ARG A 41 -7.18 13.06 -8.48
CA ARG A 41 -8.37 12.40 -7.91
C ARG A 41 -8.07 11.27 -6.92
N LEU A 42 -6.80 10.96 -6.69
CA LEU A 42 -6.38 9.91 -5.76
C LEU A 42 -6.02 10.50 -4.40
N THR A 43 -6.57 9.91 -3.35
CA THR A 43 -6.13 10.15 -1.98
C THR A 43 -5.26 8.97 -1.54
N LEU A 44 -4.04 9.22 -1.09
CA LEU A 44 -3.22 8.18 -0.48
C LEU A 44 -3.48 8.10 1.01
N SER A 45 -3.43 6.90 1.59
CA SER A 45 -3.22 6.74 3.03
C SER A 45 -1.94 5.96 3.29
N TYR A 46 -1.26 6.34 4.36
CA TYR A 46 -0.17 5.60 4.96
C TYR A 46 -0.69 4.99 6.26
N ASP A 47 -0.89 3.68 6.28
CA ASP A 47 -1.49 2.98 7.40
C ASP A 47 -0.38 2.19 8.12
N TRP A 48 -0.13 2.49 9.40
CA TRP A 48 0.73 1.65 10.24
C TRP A 48 -0.13 0.61 10.96
N LEU A 49 0.04 -0.64 10.58
CA LEU A 49 -0.69 -1.79 11.11
C LEU A 49 0.18 -2.48 12.14
N LEU A 50 -0.02 -2.06 13.40
CA LEU A 50 0.66 -2.60 14.56
C LEU A 50 -0.02 -3.89 15.01
N LEU A 51 0.78 -4.89 15.38
CA LEU A 51 0.32 -6.08 16.10
C LEU A 51 -0.15 -5.75 17.55
N GLY A 52 -0.17 -4.47 17.89
CA GLY A 52 -0.52 -3.95 19.20
C GLY A 52 0.73 -3.81 20.07
N CYS A 53 0.68 -2.81 20.95
CA CYS A 53 1.74 -2.49 21.91
C CYS A 53 1.96 -3.65 22.91
N ASP A 54 3.06 -3.65 23.66
CA ASP A 54 3.50 -4.78 24.51
C ASP A 54 2.38 -5.43 25.37
N TRP A 55 1.52 -4.63 25.99
CA TRP A 55 0.33 -5.08 26.73
C TRP A 55 -0.70 -5.91 25.95
N THR A 56 -0.83 -5.76 24.62
CA THR A 56 -1.74 -6.58 23.79
C THR A 56 -1.11 -7.87 23.30
N ARG A 57 0.22 -7.95 23.21
CA ARG A 57 0.95 -9.19 22.85
C ARG A 57 0.70 -10.29 23.86
N ASP A 58 0.61 -9.95 25.13
CA ASP A 58 0.36 -10.89 26.22
C ASP A 58 -1.02 -11.58 26.14
N TYR A 59 -1.98 -11.00 25.39
CA TYR A 59 -3.32 -11.56 25.18
C TYR A 59 -3.46 -12.34 23.88
N ILE A 60 -2.43 -12.37 23.01
CA ILE A 60 -2.45 -13.15 21.76
C ILE A 60 -2.23 -14.62 22.09
N LYS A 61 -3.28 -15.43 21.94
CA LYS A 61 -3.20 -16.90 22.04
C LYS A 61 -2.91 -17.49 20.67
N GLY A 62 -1.66 -17.83 20.39
CA GLY A 62 -1.25 -18.49 19.15
C GLY A 62 0.06 -17.94 18.59
N PRO A 63 0.58 -18.53 17.50
CA PRO A 63 1.78 -18.01 16.85
C PRO A 63 1.49 -16.61 16.30
N ILE A 64 2.41 -15.67 16.54
CA ILE A 64 2.43 -14.39 15.86
C ILE A 64 2.84 -14.66 14.42
N LEU A 65 1.95 -14.39 13.47
CA LEU A 65 2.15 -14.69 12.06
C LEU A 65 2.72 -13.52 11.25
N HIS A 66 2.76 -12.32 11.84
CA HIS A 66 3.32 -11.12 11.19
C HIS A 66 3.93 -10.17 12.23
N GLU A 67 4.95 -9.43 11.83
CA GLU A 67 5.43 -8.26 12.59
C GLU A 67 4.54 -7.04 12.30
N ASP A 68 4.87 -5.90 12.91
CA ASP A 68 4.29 -4.61 12.51
C ASP A 68 4.63 -4.32 11.06
N PHE A 69 3.69 -3.75 10.31
CA PHE A 69 3.92 -3.38 8.92
C PHE A 69 3.26 -2.06 8.57
N VAL A 70 3.83 -1.40 7.57
CA VAL A 70 3.28 -0.17 7.01
C VAL A 70 2.72 -0.46 5.63
N CYS A 71 1.60 0.16 5.30
CA CYS A 71 0.87 -0.06 4.06
C CYS A 71 0.51 1.28 3.42
N MET A 72 0.77 1.41 2.11
CA MET A 72 0.29 2.53 1.33
C MET A 72 -0.89 2.09 0.47
N SER A 73 -1.98 2.86 0.55
CA SER A 73 -3.19 2.59 -0.22
C SER A 73 -3.64 3.83 -0.99
N ALA A 74 -4.17 3.63 -2.20
CA ALA A 74 -4.92 4.64 -2.93
C ALA A 74 -6.42 4.48 -2.69
N HIS A 75 -7.08 5.60 -2.38
CA HIS A 75 -8.51 5.74 -2.21
C HIS A 75 -9.06 6.61 -3.33
N LEU A 76 -10.16 6.15 -3.94
CA LEU A 76 -10.78 6.81 -5.08
C LEU A 76 -12.27 6.49 -5.17
N ILE A 77 -13.00 7.32 -5.91
CA ILE A 77 -14.38 7.07 -6.31
C ILE A 77 -14.37 6.73 -7.80
N ASP A 78 -14.94 5.59 -8.18
CA ASP A 78 -15.01 5.18 -9.58
C ASP A 78 -16.19 5.84 -10.33
N ASP A 79 -16.26 5.58 -11.64
CA ASP A 79 -17.31 6.13 -12.51
C ASP A 79 -18.74 5.68 -12.13
N ASN A 80 -18.87 4.64 -11.30
CA ASN A 80 -20.13 4.15 -10.77
C ASN A 80 -20.42 4.68 -9.37
N TRP A 81 -19.72 5.73 -8.93
CA TRP A 81 -19.83 6.32 -7.59
C TRP A 81 -19.50 5.36 -6.45
N LYS A 82 -18.68 4.35 -6.71
CA LYS A 82 -18.22 3.41 -5.68
C LYS A 82 -16.87 3.84 -5.12
N VAL A 83 -16.80 3.91 -3.80
CA VAL A 83 -15.53 4.06 -3.09
C VAL A 83 -14.71 2.79 -3.26
N ARG A 84 -13.44 2.94 -3.66
CA ARG A 84 -12.48 1.87 -3.83
C ARG A 84 -11.21 2.16 -3.06
N LYS A 85 -10.62 1.10 -2.49
CA LYS A 85 -9.29 1.09 -1.89
C LYS A 85 -8.42 0.12 -2.69
N LEU A 86 -7.25 0.58 -3.12
CA LEU A 86 -6.21 -0.25 -3.73
C LEU A 86 -4.97 -0.22 -2.84
N ILE A 87 -4.52 -1.37 -2.37
CA ILE A 87 -3.23 -1.50 -1.69
C ILE A 87 -2.14 -1.42 -2.76
N LEU A 88 -1.24 -0.45 -2.65
CA LEU A 88 -0.18 -0.21 -3.62
C LEU A 88 1.12 -0.93 -3.23
N ALA A 89 1.45 -0.87 -1.95
CA ALA A 89 2.61 -1.52 -1.37
C ALA A 89 2.44 -1.67 0.14
N TYR A 90 3.17 -2.63 0.71
CA TYR A 90 3.36 -2.78 2.14
C TYR A 90 4.80 -3.21 2.41
N THR A 91 5.31 -2.94 3.61
CA THR A 91 6.59 -3.46 4.08
C THR A 91 6.56 -3.74 5.58
N THR A 92 7.22 -4.84 5.97
CA THR A 92 7.49 -5.24 7.36
C THR A 92 8.83 -4.70 7.87
N ASP A 93 9.61 -4.03 7.01
CA ASP A 93 11.00 -3.61 7.30
C ASP A 93 11.09 -2.36 8.18
N VAL A 94 10.09 -2.14 9.03
CA VAL A 94 9.98 -0.99 9.96
C VAL A 94 11.20 -0.88 10.91
N LYS A 95 11.96 -1.97 11.07
CA LYS A 95 13.16 -2.06 11.92
C LYS A 95 14.48 -1.70 11.21
N THR A 96 14.50 -1.60 9.89
CA THR A 96 15.70 -1.18 9.13
C THR A 96 15.69 0.34 9.03
N THR A 97 16.86 1.00 8.93
CA THR A 97 16.97 2.48 8.93
C THR A 97 15.83 3.13 8.12
N PRO A 98 14.86 3.78 8.79
CA PRO A 98 13.53 4.02 8.22
C PRO A 98 13.53 4.87 6.95
N GLU A 99 14.54 5.72 6.83
CA GLU A 99 14.56 6.86 5.92
C GLU A 99 14.67 6.42 4.44
N ASP A 100 15.43 5.37 4.15
CA ASP A 100 15.69 4.95 2.76
C ASP A 100 14.76 3.82 2.29
N ILE A 101 14.46 2.84 3.15
CA ILE A 101 13.78 1.60 2.72
C ILE A 101 12.27 1.78 2.64
N ASN A 102 11.64 2.41 3.64
CA ASN A 102 10.19 2.66 3.61
C ASN A 102 9.85 3.58 2.43
N PHE A 103 10.59 4.67 2.28
CA PHE A 103 10.43 5.56 1.12
C PHE A 103 10.69 4.84 -0.21
N TYR A 104 11.69 3.96 -0.29
CA TYR A 104 11.97 3.20 -1.51
C TYR A 104 10.78 2.37 -1.98
N HIS A 105 10.17 1.56 -1.10
CA HIS A 105 9.02 0.72 -1.46
C HIS A 105 7.84 1.55 -1.97
N PHE A 106 7.55 2.66 -1.29
CA PHE A 106 6.43 3.53 -1.67
C PHE A 106 6.71 4.32 -2.94
N LYS A 107 7.93 4.83 -3.12
CA LYS A 107 8.36 5.45 -4.36
C LYS A 107 8.25 4.48 -5.53
N THR A 108 8.74 3.25 -5.37
CA THR A 108 8.63 2.19 -6.39
C THR A 108 7.18 1.87 -6.71
N ALA A 109 6.29 1.88 -5.72
CA ALA A 109 4.87 1.69 -5.95
C ALA A 109 4.26 2.84 -6.77
N LEU A 110 4.46 4.09 -6.35
CA LEU A 110 3.95 5.27 -7.06
C LEU A 110 4.38 5.28 -8.53
N GLN A 111 5.66 5.01 -8.79
CA GLN A 111 6.23 4.90 -10.14
C GLN A 111 5.67 3.69 -10.89
N GLY A 112 5.55 2.55 -10.23
CA GLY A 112 5.07 1.31 -10.83
C GLY A 112 3.61 1.40 -11.30
N PHE A 113 2.80 2.22 -10.64
CA PHE A 113 1.41 2.51 -11.03
C PHE A 113 1.28 3.78 -11.88
N GLU A 114 2.32 4.59 -12.04
CA GLU A 114 2.31 5.89 -12.75
C GLU A 114 1.24 6.87 -12.21
N ILE A 115 1.20 7.00 -10.88
CA ILE A 115 0.15 7.74 -10.16
C ILE A 115 0.63 9.01 -9.48
N GLU A 116 1.89 9.42 -9.64
CA GLU A 116 2.44 10.61 -9.00
C GLU A 116 1.60 11.86 -9.29
N SER A 117 1.27 12.13 -10.55
CA SER A 117 0.43 13.28 -10.90
C SER A 117 -1.04 13.16 -10.50
N LYS A 118 -1.46 11.96 -10.11
CA LYS A 118 -2.86 11.61 -9.82
C LYS A 118 -3.23 11.81 -8.37
N VAL A 119 -2.25 11.97 -7.50
CA VAL A 119 -2.43 12.14 -6.06
C VAL A 119 -2.77 13.60 -5.75
N SER A 120 -3.94 13.81 -5.14
CA SER A 120 -4.38 15.12 -4.66
C SER A 120 -4.12 15.33 -3.17
N THR A 121 -4.08 14.24 -2.41
CA THR A 121 -4.10 14.28 -0.95
C THR A 121 -3.38 13.06 -0.39
N ILE A 122 -2.65 13.25 0.71
CA ILE A 122 -2.05 12.18 1.51
C ILE A 122 -2.65 12.29 2.92
N LEU A 123 -3.28 11.23 3.39
CA LEU A 123 -3.81 11.11 4.73
C LEU A 123 -2.70 10.72 5.69
N LEU A 124 -2.62 11.45 6.80
CA LEU A 124 -1.67 11.22 7.89
C LEU A 124 -2.34 10.38 8.99
N PRO A 125 -1.69 9.35 9.53
CA PRO A 125 -2.02 8.76 10.83
C PRO A 125 -2.10 9.83 11.91
N ILE A 126 -3.05 9.67 12.82
CA ILE A 126 -3.27 10.55 13.97
C ILE A 126 -2.37 10.13 15.16
N ASN A 127 -1.30 9.35 14.93
CA ASN A 127 -0.50 8.79 16.01
C ASN A 127 0.71 9.67 16.32
N GLU A 128 1.04 9.83 17.62
CA GLU A 128 2.08 10.76 18.09
C GLU A 128 3.50 10.40 17.61
N ASP A 129 3.75 9.13 17.25
CA ASP A 129 5.05 8.63 16.75
C ASP A 129 5.07 8.41 15.24
N PHE A 130 4.26 9.17 14.48
CA PHE A 130 4.20 9.01 13.03
C PHE A 130 5.50 9.44 12.33
N ASP A 131 5.90 8.69 11.29
CA ASP A 131 7.10 8.94 10.49
C ASP A 131 6.88 10.12 9.51
N GLU A 132 6.91 11.34 10.07
CA GLU A 132 6.74 12.60 9.35
C GLU A 132 7.75 12.74 8.21
N LYS A 133 9.00 12.30 8.42
CA LYS A 133 10.07 12.38 7.40
C LYS A 133 9.76 11.53 6.16
N THR A 134 9.35 10.27 6.33
CA THR A 134 8.98 9.40 5.20
C THR A 134 7.85 10.02 4.40
N ILE A 135 6.93 10.70 5.07
CA ILE A 135 5.73 11.25 4.44
C ILE A 135 5.98 12.58 3.78
N ASP A 136 6.84 13.42 4.36
CA ASP A 136 7.39 14.58 3.69
C ASP A 136 8.16 14.19 2.43
N ALA A 137 8.93 13.11 2.47
CA ALA A 137 9.61 12.58 1.30
C ALA A 137 8.63 12.11 0.21
N ILE A 138 7.57 11.38 0.59
CA ILE A 138 6.49 10.99 -0.34
C ILE A 138 5.80 12.22 -0.92
N LYS A 139 5.42 13.18 -0.07
CA LYS A 139 4.74 14.42 -0.47
C LYS A 139 5.59 15.18 -1.48
N LYS A 140 6.86 15.42 -1.16
CA LYS A 140 7.81 16.11 -2.05
C LYS A 140 7.97 15.36 -3.38
N PHE A 141 8.10 14.04 -3.35
CA PHE A 141 8.20 13.24 -4.58
C PHE A 141 6.97 13.38 -5.48
N VAL A 142 5.78 13.36 -4.88
CA VAL A 142 4.51 13.54 -5.60
C VAL A 142 4.38 14.97 -6.14
N GLU A 143 4.75 15.99 -5.37
CA GLU A 143 4.71 17.40 -5.81
C GLU A 143 5.74 17.71 -6.90
N GLU A 144 6.93 17.10 -6.88
CA GLU A 144 7.96 17.27 -7.91
C GLU A 144 7.58 16.63 -9.26
N LYS A 145 6.77 15.57 -9.22
CA LYS A 145 6.37 14.80 -10.41
C LYS A 145 4.95 15.09 -10.88
N GLY A 146 4.11 15.61 -10.00
CA GLY A 146 2.74 15.99 -10.28
C GLY A 146 2.58 17.45 -10.67
N ASN A 147 1.39 17.78 -11.19
CA ASN A 147 1.02 19.17 -11.53
C ASN A 147 0.24 19.86 -10.40
N SER A 148 0.08 19.20 -9.25
CA SER A 148 -0.77 19.65 -8.13
C SER A 148 0.04 19.80 -6.85
N SER A 149 -0.16 20.93 -6.16
CA SER A 149 0.30 21.12 -4.78
C SER A 149 -0.61 20.32 -3.84
N ILE A 150 -0.01 19.50 -2.98
CA ILE A 150 -0.76 18.74 -1.96
C ILE A 150 -0.96 19.67 -0.77
N ASN A 151 -2.13 20.32 -0.72
CA ASN A 151 -2.51 21.09 0.46
C ASN A 151 -2.75 20.13 1.64
N PRO A 152 -2.19 20.39 2.83
CA PRO A 152 -2.61 19.68 4.03
C PRO A 152 -4.10 19.99 4.30
N PRO A 153 -4.88 19.04 4.85
CA PRO A 153 -6.24 19.33 5.27
C PRO A 153 -6.21 20.42 6.36
N VAL A 154 -7.05 21.45 6.18
CA VAL A 154 -7.33 22.50 7.17
C VAL A 154 -8.22 21.95 8.27
#